data_AF-A0A443QL95-F1
#
_entry.id   AF-A0A443QL95-F1
#
_cell.length_a   1.000
_cell.length_b   1.000
_cell.length_c   1.000
_cell.angle_alpha   90.00
_cell.angle_beta   90.00
_cell.angle_gamma   90.00
#
_symmetry.space_group_name_H-M   'P 1'
#
loop_
_entity.id
_entity.type
_entity.pdbx_description
1 polymer ?
#
loop_
_entity_poly.entity_id
_entity_poly.type
_entity_poly.pdbx_seq_one_letter_code
_entity_poly.pdbx_strand_id
1 'polypeptide(L)'
;MGNLQTFGGPLSDNYINFKFYLAIKIVKRVRQFGMLTVFPAFAGHVPQNLARVYPSAKITQLSTWSHFNCTYSCTTFLEPEDALFTQIGSALINQYIKFFGTDHIYNSDLFNEMTPKT
;
A
#
# COMPACT_ATOMS: atom_id res chain seq x y z
N MET A 1 -0.07 5.60 -2.70
CA MET A 1 -0.29 7.05 -2.62
C MET A 1 -1.20 7.45 -1.47
N GLY A 2 -2.26 6.69 -1.14
CA GLY A 2 -2.96 6.87 0.14
C GLY A 2 -3.91 8.07 0.21
N ASN A 3 -4.33 8.63 -0.92
CA ASN A 3 -5.22 9.80 -0.94
C ASN A 3 -6.68 9.46 -0.61
N LEU A 4 -7.10 8.22 -0.93
CA LEU A 4 -8.47 7.75 -0.85
C LEU A 4 -8.57 6.39 -0.14
N GLN A 5 -9.73 6.13 0.43
CA GLN A 5 -10.17 4.86 1.01
C GLN A 5 -11.67 4.66 0.73
N THR A 6 -12.12 3.40 0.73
CA THR A 6 -13.54 3.00 0.70
C THR A 6 -14.35 3.34 -0.56
N PHE A 7 -14.08 4.47 -1.23
CA PHE A 7 -14.86 4.98 -2.34
C PHE A 7 -14.95 3.99 -3.51
N GLY A 8 -16.18 3.66 -3.94
CA GLY A 8 -16.45 2.72 -5.03
C GLY A 8 -16.26 1.23 -4.69
N GLY A 9 -15.96 0.88 -3.43
CA GLY A 9 -15.85 -0.51 -2.97
C GLY A 9 -17.18 -1.13 -2.49
N PRO A 10 -17.14 -2.37 -1.97
CA PRO A 10 -15.97 -3.25 -1.84
C PRO A 10 -15.61 -3.97 -3.16
N LEU A 11 -14.36 -4.41 -3.27
CA LEU A 11 -13.94 -5.31 -4.36
C LEU A 11 -14.41 -6.73 -4.06
N SER A 12 -14.90 -7.45 -5.09
CA SER A 12 -15.29 -8.85 -4.95
C SER A 12 -14.08 -9.79 -4.96
N ASP A 13 -14.23 -10.97 -4.35
CA ASP A 13 -13.20 -12.02 -4.37
C ASP A 13 -12.81 -12.43 -5.80
N ASN A 14 -13.78 -12.45 -6.71
CA ASN A 14 -13.54 -12.72 -8.13
C ASN A 14 -12.60 -11.68 -8.75
N TYR A 15 -12.78 -10.40 -8.44
CA TYR A 15 -11.91 -9.33 -8.93
C TYR A 15 -10.49 -9.48 -8.37
N ILE A 16 -10.37 -9.75 -7.06
CA ILE A 16 -9.08 -9.94 -6.38
C ILE A 16 -8.32 -11.12 -7.01
N ASN A 17 -8.97 -12.28 -7.15
CA ASN A 17 -8.39 -13.47 -7.76
C ASN A 17 -7.98 -13.22 -9.22
N PHE A 18 -8.84 -12.58 -10.00
CA PHE A 18 -8.55 -12.23 -11.38
C PHE A 18 -7.29 -11.36 -11.50
N LYS A 19 -7.18 -10.31 -10.68
CA LYS A 19 -6.00 -9.42 -10.67
C LYS A 19 -4.73 -10.14 -10.25
N PHE A 20 -4.80 -11.04 -9.27
CA PHE A 20 -3.67 -11.85 -8.84
C PHE A 20 -3.13 -12.73 -10.00
N TYR A 21 -3.99 -13.52 -10.64
CA TYR A 21 -3.56 -14.37 -11.77
C TYR A 21 -3.10 -13.57 -12.98
N LEU A 22 -3.70 -12.42 -13.24
CA LEU A 22 -3.25 -11.51 -14.29
C LEU A 22 -1.84 -10.99 -14.01
N ALA A 23 -1.55 -10.56 -12.77
CA ALA A 23 -0.23 -10.08 -12.37
C ALA A 23 0.85 -11.15 -12.60
N ILE A 24 0.59 -12.42 -12.26
CA ILE A 24 1.52 -13.54 -12.54
C ILE A 24 1.84 -13.62 -14.03
N LYS A 25 0.82 -13.55 -14.90
CA LYS A 25 1.01 -13.60 -16.36
C LYS A 25 1.83 -12.42 -16.88
N ILE A 26 1.56 -11.21 -16.38
CA ILE A 26 2.28 -9.99 -16.75
C ILE A 26 3.75 -10.09 -16.35
N VAL A 27 4.02 -10.39 -15.07
CA VAL A 27 5.40 -10.52 -14.53
C VAL A 27 6.21 -11.55 -15.31
N LYS A 28 5.60 -12.70 -15.62
CA LYS A 28 6.25 -13.71 -16.46
C LYS A 28 6.62 -13.16 -17.83
N ARG A 29 5.69 -12.46 -18.50
CA ARG A 29 5.91 -11.96 -19.86
C ARG A 29 6.94 -10.82 -19.93
N VAL A 30 6.91 -9.88 -18.99
CA VAL A 30 7.88 -8.77 -18.97
C VAL A 30 9.30 -9.28 -18.76
N ARG A 31 9.49 -10.27 -17.87
CA ARG A 31 10.81 -10.91 -17.69
C ARG A 31 11.28 -11.73 -18.87
N GLN A 32 10.36 -12.38 -19.61
CA GLN A 32 10.71 -13.06 -20.87
C GLN A 32 11.29 -12.10 -21.92
N PHE A 33 10.94 -10.82 -21.86
CA PHE A 33 11.51 -9.77 -22.71
C PHE A 33 12.73 -9.07 -22.11
N GLY A 34 13.25 -9.54 -20.97
CA GLY A 34 14.38 -8.91 -20.28
C GLY A 34 14.04 -7.57 -19.61
N MET A 35 12.75 -7.25 -19.44
CA MET A 35 12.32 -6.06 -18.71
C MET A 35 12.35 -6.32 -17.20
N LEU A 36 12.64 -5.27 -16.44
CA LEU A 36 12.64 -5.29 -14.98
C LEU A 36 11.26 -4.88 -14.45
N THR A 37 10.78 -5.56 -13.41
CA THR A 37 9.56 -5.16 -12.72
C THR A 37 9.85 -4.16 -11.60
N VAL A 38 8.93 -3.22 -11.42
CA VAL A 38 8.89 -2.35 -10.24
C VAL A 38 7.72 -2.81 -9.38
N PHE A 39 8.00 -3.20 -8.14
CA PHE A 39 6.96 -3.58 -7.18
C PHE A 39 6.71 -2.48 -6.15
N PRO A 40 5.50 -2.43 -5.56
CA PRO A 40 5.23 -1.46 -4.51
C PRO A 40 6.02 -1.80 -3.24
N ALA A 41 6.51 -0.76 -2.57
CA ALA A 41 7.03 -0.80 -1.21
C ALA A 41 6.09 -0.05 -0.26
N PHE A 42 6.11 -0.47 1.00
CA PHE A 42 5.23 0.07 2.02
C PHE A 42 5.59 1.53 2.33
N ALA A 43 4.62 2.42 2.15
CA ALA A 43 4.77 3.85 2.36
C ALA A 43 4.28 4.30 3.74
N GLY A 44 3.80 3.40 4.60
CA GLY A 44 3.22 3.73 5.92
C GLY A 44 1.71 3.94 5.96
N HIS A 45 1.02 4.05 4.82
CA HIS A 45 -0.44 4.14 4.78
C HIS A 45 -1.09 2.87 5.35
N VAL A 46 -1.92 3.03 6.37
CA VAL A 46 -2.58 1.92 7.08
C VAL A 46 -4.08 2.20 7.24
N PRO A 47 -4.93 1.17 7.36
CA PRO A 47 -6.33 1.36 7.73
C PRO A 47 -6.50 1.96 9.13
N GLN A 48 -7.50 2.81 9.31
CA GLN A 48 -7.79 3.44 10.62
C GLN A 48 -8.06 2.40 11.73
N ASN A 49 -8.65 1.26 11.35
CA ASN A 49 -8.95 0.18 12.29
C ASN A 49 -7.71 -0.61 12.76
N LEU A 50 -6.50 -0.29 12.28
CA LEU A 50 -5.25 -0.90 12.78
C LEU A 50 -5.09 -0.66 14.28
N ALA A 51 -5.49 0.51 14.79
CA ALA A 51 -5.45 0.85 16.21
C ALA A 51 -6.29 -0.08 17.10
N ARG A 52 -7.28 -0.79 16.54
CA ARG A 52 -8.06 -1.79 17.27
C ARG A 52 -7.21 -3.01 17.63
N VAL A 53 -6.28 -3.39 16.75
CA VAL A 53 -5.38 -4.55 16.93
C VAL A 53 -4.07 -4.13 17.58
N TYR A 54 -3.58 -2.92 17.28
CA TYR A 54 -2.38 -2.33 17.84
C TYR A 54 -2.68 -0.97 18.49
N PRO A 55 -3.23 -0.95 19.72
CA PRO A 55 -3.66 0.29 20.36
C PRO A 55 -2.55 1.29 20.64
N SER A 56 -1.30 0.82 20.76
CA SER A 56 -0.11 1.65 21.00
C SER A 56 0.57 2.14 19.73
N ALA A 57 0.03 1.81 18.55
CA ALA A 57 0.61 2.23 17.27
C ALA A 57 0.55 3.75 17.12
N LYS A 58 1.66 4.36 16.74
CA LYS A 58 1.74 5.80 16.44
C LYS A 58 1.16 6.07 15.06
N ILE A 59 -0.12 6.44 15.03
CA ILE A 59 -0.87 6.67 13.79
C ILE A 59 -1.25 8.14 13.67
N THR A 60 -0.92 8.73 12.53
CA THR A 60 -1.27 10.10 12.16
C THR A 60 -2.35 10.09 11.08
N GLN A 61 -3.42 10.85 11.33
CA GLN A 61 -4.43 11.13 10.30
C GLN A 61 -3.99 12.28 9.39
N LEU A 62 -4.11 12.07 8.09
CA LEU A 62 -3.82 13.05 7.04
C LEU A 62 -5.03 13.93 6.72
N SER A 63 -4.80 15.03 6.00
CA SER A 63 -5.85 15.96 5.55
C SER A 63 -6.74 15.36 4.45
N THR A 64 -7.89 15.98 4.21
CA THR A 64 -8.72 15.69 3.04
C THR A 64 -7.94 15.93 1.74
N TRP A 65 -8.18 15.10 0.74
CA TRP A 65 -7.64 15.26 -0.61
C TRP A 65 -8.77 15.50 -1.63
N SER A 66 -8.56 16.43 -2.56
CA SER A 66 -9.46 16.73 -3.70
C SER A 66 -10.97 16.84 -3.36
N HIS A 67 -11.30 17.56 -2.28
CA HIS A 67 -12.68 17.78 -1.81
C HIS A 67 -13.45 16.53 -1.35
N PHE A 68 -12.81 15.37 -1.24
CA PHE A 68 -13.39 14.21 -0.58
C PHE A 68 -13.43 14.43 0.93
N ASN A 69 -14.57 14.13 1.55
CA ASN A 69 -14.68 14.14 3.00
C ASN A 69 -13.90 12.96 3.63
N CYS A 70 -13.76 12.95 4.95
CA CYS A 70 -13.01 11.90 5.66
C CYS A 70 -13.64 10.50 5.60
N THR A 71 -14.86 10.34 5.07
CA THR A 71 -15.41 9.02 4.77
C THR A 71 -14.60 8.33 3.67
N TYR A 72 -14.10 9.12 2.72
CA TYR A 72 -13.41 8.63 1.52
C TYR A 72 -11.94 9.07 1.42
N SER A 73 -11.51 10.01 2.24
CA SER A 73 -10.12 10.51 2.33
C SER A 73 -9.68 10.54 3.80
N CYS A 74 -8.80 11.47 4.18
CA CYS A 74 -8.23 11.57 5.54
C CYS A 74 -7.66 10.24 6.02
N THR A 75 -6.91 9.58 5.13
CA THR A 75 -6.30 8.29 5.44
C THR A 75 -5.31 8.41 6.59
N THR A 76 -5.03 7.26 7.19
CA THR A 76 -4.09 7.17 8.30
C THR A 76 -2.75 6.64 7.84
N PHE A 77 -1.69 7.21 8.41
CA PHE A 77 -0.31 6.83 8.18
C PHE A 77 0.32 6.42 9.52
N LEU A 78 1.10 5.35 9.51
CA LEU A 78 1.88 4.84 10.64
C LEU A 78 3.24 5.55 10.67
N GLU A 79 3.61 6.12 11.81
CA GLU A 79 4.88 6.84 11.96
C GLU A 79 6.09 5.90 11.72
N PRO A 80 7.16 6.38 11.06
CA PRO A 80 8.31 5.55 10.70
C PRO A 80 9.12 5.08 11.91
N GLU A 81 9.06 5.79 13.05
CA GLU A 81 9.70 5.37 14.30
C GLU A 81 8.95 4.26 15.03
N ASP A 82 7.72 3.92 14.60
CA ASP A 82 6.99 2.79 15.14
C ASP A 82 7.58 1.47 14.62
N ALA A 83 7.85 0.52 15.52
CA ALA A 83 8.39 -0.79 15.14
C ALA A 83 7.48 -1.55 14.15
N LEU A 84 6.16 -1.28 14.18
CA LEU A 84 5.21 -1.85 13.23
C LEU A 84 5.48 -1.42 11.79
N PHE A 85 6.11 -0.26 11.56
CA PHE A 85 6.40 0.22 10.21
C PHE A 85 7.30 -0.77 9.48
N THR A 86 8.39 -1.18 10.14
CA THR A 86 9.32 -2.17 9.60
C THR A 86 8.65 -3.53 9.47
N GLN A 87 7.88 -3.95 10.48
CA GLN A 87 7.21 -5.27 10.46
C GLN A 87 6.23 -5.40 9.29
N ILE A 88 5.35 -4.42 9.10
CA ILE A 88 4.36 -4.40 8.01
C ILE A 88 5.08 -4.27 6.66
N GLY A 89 6.07 -3.39 6.56
CA GLY A 89 6.85 -3.21 5.34
C GLY A 89 7.56 -4.48 4.91
N SER A 90 8.27 -5.15 5.83
CA SER A 90 8.92 -6.42 5.55
C SER A 90 7.92 -7.52 5.18
N ALA A 91 6.78 -7.61 5.88
CA ALA A 91 5.74 -8.58 5.56
C ALA A 91 5.19 -8.38 4.13
N LEU A 92 4.92 -7.14 3.73
CA LEU A 92 4.45 -6.81 2.38
C LEU A 92 5.46 -7.24 1.31
N ILE A 93 6.72 -6.82 1.44
CA ILE A 93 7.77 -7.17 0.47
C ILE A 93 7.98 -8.68 0.39
N ASN A 94 7.98 -9.38 1.52
CA ASN A 94 8.13 -10.84 1.55
C ASN A 94 6.98 -11.55 0.82
N GLN A 95 5.73 -11.07 0.92
CA GLN A 95 4.62 -11.62 0.14
C GLN A 95 4.80 -11.37 -1.36
N TYR A 96 5.21 -10.17 -1.77
CA TYR A 96 5.48 -9.87 -3.18
C TYR A 96 6.59 -10.77 -3.73
N ILE A 97 7.71 -10.91 -3.02
CA ILE A 97 8.81 -11.80 -3.42
C ILE A 97 8.34 -13.25 -3.52
N LYS A 98 7.53 -13.72 -2.56
CA LYS A 98 7.00 -15.09 -2.56
C LYS A 98 6.19 -15.41 -3.80
N PHE A 99 5.32 -14.49 -4.24
CA PHE A 99 4.41 -14.75 -5.36
C PHE A 99 5.01 -14.38 -6.72
N PHE A 100 5.84 -13.36 -6.77
CA PHE A 100 6.30 -12.76 -8.02
C PHE A 100 7.82 -12.73 -8.19
N GLY A 101 8.63 -13.17 -7.22
CA GLY A 101 10.07 -12.91 -7.20
C GLY A 101 10.38 -11.42 -7.08
N THR A 102 11.60 -11.00 -7.41
CA THR A 102 11.98 -9.58 -7.42
C THR A 102 13.02 -9.29 -8.48
N ASP A 103 12.99 -8.06 -8.99
CA ASP A 103 14.05 -7.47 -9.81
C ASP A 103 14.75 -6.33 -9.04
N HIS A 104 14.59 -6.28 -7.71
CA HIS A 104 15.19 -5.36 -6.75
C HIS A 104 14.83 -3.87 -6.90
N ILE A 105 13.84 -3.53 -7.72
CA ILE A 105 13.34 -2.16 -7.88
C ILE A 105 11.97 -2.04 -7.21
N TYR A 106 11.85 -1.08 -6.30
CA TYR A 106 10.64 -0.82 -5.55
C TYR A 106 10.27 0.66 -5.56
N ASN A 107 8.98 0.96 -5.65
CA ASN A 107 8.46 2.33 -5.60
C ASN A 107 7.56 2.52 -4.37
N SER A 108 7.68 3.68 -3.74
CA SER A 108 6.88 4.07 -2.58
C SER A 108 6.74 5.59 -2.54
N ASP A 109 5.50 6.06 -2.40
CA ASP A 109 5.17 7.49 -2.37
C ASP A 109 4.25 7.78 -1.20
N LEU A 110 4.82 8.36 -0.14
CA LEU A 110 4.11 8.66 1.11
C LEU A 110 3.23 9.91 0.95
N PHE A 111 3.81 11.05 0.58
CA PHE A 111 3.14 12.35 0.55
C PHE A 111 2.75 12.81 -0.86
N ASN A 112 2.40 11.87 -1.77
CA ASN A 112 1.97 12.24 -3.11
C ASN A 112 0.70 13.10 -3.04
N GLU A 113 0.83 14.38 -3.42
CA GLU A 113 -0.22 15.40 -3.34
C GLU A 113 -0.81 15.58 -1.93
N MET A 114 -0.03 15.29 -0.88
CA MET A 114 -0.44 15.48 0.51
C MET A 114 0.59 16.33 1.24
N THR A 115 0.11 17.20 2.13
CA THR A 115 1.01 18.03 2.94
C THR A 115 1.49 17.19 4.14
N PRO A 116 2.81 16.99 4.31
CA PRO A 116 3.34 16.32 5.50
C PRO A 116 3.01 17.11 6.78
N LYS A 117 2.95 16.41 7.91
CA LYS A 117 2.99 17.11 9.21
C LYS A 117 4.41 17.59 9.49
N THR A 118 4.51 18.69 10.23
CA THR A 118 5.79 19.31 10.63
C THR A 118 6.54 18.46 11.63
#